data_AF-A0A3M1GGU6-F1
#
_entry.id   AF-A0A3M1GGU6-F1
#
_cell.length_a   1.000
_cell.length_b   1.000
_cell.length_c   1.000
_cell.angle_alpha   90.00
_cell.angle_beta   90.00
_cell.angle_gamma   90.00
#
_symmetry.space_group_name_H-M   'P 1'
#
loop_
_entity.id
_entity.type
_entity.pdbx_description
1 polymer ?
#
loop_
_entity_poly.entity_id
_entity_poly.type
_entity_poly.pdbx_seq_one_letter_code
_entity_poly.pdbx_strand_id
1 'polypeptide(L)'
;MATPKPTKKALPHPDLEKVLISEAQIKRRIRVLGARISKTYGDREVSVVAIINGAVFFTADLLRRITSPVRLDCIRVSSYRNSTRPVTPPRILDTLLLDLENRDVLLIDDILDTGRTLSMVVDEIKKRKPASVRTCVLLDKKVRRDV
;
A
#
# COMPACT_ATOMS: atom_id res chain seq x y z
N MET A 1 -37.88 -27.04 -21.34
CA MET A 1 -37.33 -26.61 -20.04
C MET A 1 -36.61 -25.28 -20.25
N ALA A 2 -37.05 -24.21 -19.58
CA ALA A 2 -36.41 -22.90 -19.69
C ALA A 2 -35.07 -22.92 -18.93
N THR A 3 -33.99 -22.53 -19.59
CA THR A 3 -32.67 -22.31 -18.98
C THR A 3 -32.76 -21.22 -17.91
N PRO A 4 -32.22 -21.41 -16.69
CA PRO A 4 -32.25 -20.40 -15.65
C PRO A 4 -31.43 -19.18 -16.10
N LYS A 5 -32.03 -17.98 -16.03
CA LYS A 5 -31.32 -16.72 -16.25
C LYS A 5 -30.19 -16.59 -15.21
N PRO A 6 -29.00 -16.10 -15.58
CA PRO A 6 -27.92 -15.89 -14.63
C PRO A 6 -28.36 -14.85 -13.60
N THR A 7 -28.48 -15.29 -12.34
CA THR A 7 -28.80 -14.42 -11.21
C THR A 7 -27.69 -13.39 -11.04
N LYS A 8 -28.01 -12.09 -11.17
CA LYS A 8 -27.09 -11.00 -10.80
C LYS A 8 -26.58 -11.28 -9.40
N LYS A 9 -25.26 -11.48 -9.26
CA LYS A 9 -24.63 -11.72 -7.96
C LYS A 9 -24.93 -10.53 -7.06
N ALA A 10 -25.62 -10.75 -5.94
CA ALA A 10 -25.98 -9.70 -5.00
C ALA A 10 -24.69 -8.99 -4.51
N LEU A 11 -24.77 -7.68 -4.34
CA LEU A 11 -23.66 -6.89 -3.82
C LEU A 11 -23.45 -7.23 -2.34
N PRO A 12 -22.19 -7.23 -1.87
CA PRO A 12 -21.88 -7.65 -0.50
C PRO A 12 -22.35 -6.64 0.57
N HIS A 13 -22.70 -5.42 0.18
CA HIS A 13 -23.22 -4.38 1.07
C HIS A 13 -24.18 -3.46 0.30
N PRO A 14 -25.30 -3.01 0.90
CA PRO A 14 -26.28 -2.15 0.24
C PRO A 14 -25.72 -0.79 -0.22
N ASP A 15 -24.71 -0.27 0.47
CA ASP A 15 -24.12 1.04 0.15
C ASP A 15 -23.16 1.02 -1.07
N LEU A 16 -22.90 -0.14 -1.66
CA LEU A 16 -21.99 -0.26 -2.80
C LEU A 16 -22.74 -0.11 -4.12
N GLU A 17 -22.24 0.72 -5.04
CA GLU A 17 -22.76 0.75 -6.43
C GLU A 17 -22.37 -0.54 -7.18
N LYS A 18 -21.10 -0.95 -7.07
CA LYS A 18 -20.55 -2.14 -7.72
C LYS A 18 -19.23 -2.57 -7.10
N VAL A 19 -18.83 -3.82 -7.34
CA VAL A 19 -17.49 -4.32 -7.02
C VAL A 19 -16.53 -3.98 -8.16
N LEU A 20 -15.55 -3.11 -7.89
CA LEU A 20 -14.50 -2.75 -8.87
C LEU A 20 -13.46 -3.85 -9.04
N ILE A 21 -13.04 -4.46 -7.94
CA ILE A 21 -12.01 -5.50 -7.91
C ILE A 21 -12.46 -6.56 -6.92
N SER A 22 -12.64 -7.79 -7.41
CA SER A 22 -13.01 -8.93 -6.57
C SER A 22 -11.86 -9.39 -5.67
N GLU A 23 -12.19 -10.04 -4.56
CA GLU A 23 -11.23 -10.66 -3.65
C GLU A 23 -10.25 -11.61 -4.38
N ALA A 24 -10.76 -12.41 -5.32
CA ALA A 24 -9.94 -13.32 -6.12
C ALA A 24 -8.92 -12.58 -7.01
N GLN A 25 -9.29 -11.42 -7.57
CA GLN A 25 -8.38 -10.56 -8.32
C GLN A 25 -7.30 -9.97 -7.40
N ILE A 26 -7.67 -9.49 -6.22
CA ILE A 26 -6.72 -8.95 -5.22
C ILE A 26 -5.73 -10.05 -4.79
N LYS A 27 -6.21 -11.21 -4.34
CA LYS A 27 -5.37 -12.35 -3.92
C LYS A 27 -4.41 -12.81 -5.03
N ARG A 28 -4.88 -12.86 -6.28
CA ARG A 28 -4.02 -13.20 -7.43
C ARG A 28 -2.94 -12.15 -7.64
N ARG A 29 -3.27 -10.86 -7.58
CA ARG A 29 -2.30 -9.78 -7.76
C ARG A 29 -1.27 -9.77 -6.64
N ILE A 30 -1.69 -9.93 -5.39
CA ILE A 30 -0.80 -10.00 -4.23
C ILE A 30 0.20 -11.16 -4.35
N ARG A 31 -0.24 -12.34 -4.82
CA ARG A 31 0.68 -13.47 -5.07
C ARG A 31 1.78 -13.12 -6.08
N VAL A 32 1.42 -12.47 -7.18
CA VAL A 32 2.38 -12.02 -8.20
C VAL A 32 3.34 -10.97 -7.63
N LEU A 33 2.84 -10.02 -6.83
CA LEU A 33 3.66 -9.00 -6.19
C LEU A 33 4.63 -9.61 -5.16
N GLY A 34 4.16 -10.49 -4.29
CA GLY A 34 4.99 -11.17 -3.29
C GLY A 34 6.14 -11.95 -3.94
N ALA A 35 5.88 -12.69 -5.02
CA ALA A 35 6.92 -13.39 -5.77
C ALA A 35 7.93 -12.42 -6.41
N ARG A 36 7.47 -11.29 -6.96
CA ARG A 36 8.36 -10.27 -7.55
C ARG A 36 9.24 -9.60 -6.49
N ILE A 37 8.68 -9.27 -5.33
CA ILE A 37 9.39 -8.67 -4.21
C ILE A 37 10.44 -9.65 -3.67
N SER A 38 10.04 -10.90 -3.44
CA SER A 38 10.94 -11.97 -3.00
C SER A 38 12.11 -12.17 -3.96
N LYS A 39 11.86 -12.16 -5.27
CA LYS A 39 12.92 -12.23 -6.28
C LYS A 39 13.85 -11.00 -6.24
N THR A 40 13.32 -9.83 -5.91
CA THR A 40 14.08 -8.57 -5.90
C THR A 40 15.05 -8.51 -4.72
N TYR A 41 14.61 -8.95 -3.54
CA TYR A 41 15.43 -8.90 -2.33
C TYR A 41 16.24 -10.18 -2.12
N GLY A 42 15.78 -11.33 -2.64
CA GLY A 42 16.44 -12.63 -2.43
C GLY A 42 16.41 -12.99 -0.95
N ASP A 43 17.56 -13.38 -0.40
CA ASP A 43 17.71 -13.74 1.02
C ASP A 43 18.01 -12.52 1.91
N ARG A 44 18.08 -11.32 1.35
CA ARG A 44 18.32 -10.09 2.12
C ARG A 44 17.11 -9.74 2.97
N GLU A 45 17.36 -9.29 4.20
CA GLU A 45 16.34 -8.72 5.08
C GLU A 45 15.84 -7.38 4.52
N VAL A 46 14.52 -7.24 4.35
CA VAL A 46 13.88 -6.00 3.90
C VAL A 46 13.11 -5.35 5.05
N SER A 47 13.36 -4.06 5.27
CA SER A 47 12.58 -3.24 6.19
C SER A 47 11.33 -2.75 5.46
N VAL A 48 10.16 -3.19 5.92
CA VAL A 48 8.87 -2.76 5.38
C VAL A 48 8.31 -1.66 6.26
N VAL A 49 7.94 -0.55 5.64
CA VAL A 49 7.22 0.55 6.30
C VAL A 49 5.83 0.61 5.69
N ALA A 50 4.78 0.44 6.50
CA ALA A 50 3.39 0.50 6.03
C ALA A 50 2.71 1.80 6.47
N ILE A 51 2.05 2.50 5.54
CA ILE A 51 1.22 3.66 5.85
C ILE A 51 -0.14 3.19 6.38
N ILE A 52 -0.40 3.37 7.67
CA ILE A 52 -1.62 2.92 8.33
C ILE A 52 -2.64 4.06 8.47
N ASN A 53 -3.95 3.80 8.49
CA ASN A 53 -4.60 2.47 8.64
C ASN A 53 -5.07 1.82 7.33
N GLY A 54 -5.11 2.55 6.21
CA GLY A 54 -5.68 2.06 4.95
C GLY A 54 -4.95 0.82 4.40
N ALA A 55 -3.62 0.78 4.51
CA ALA A 55 -2.81 -0.30 3.98
C ALA A 55 -2.74 -1.56 4.86
N VAL A 56 -3.43 -1.63 6.00
CA VAL A 56 -3.29 -2.74 6.96
C VAL A 56 -3.55 -4.12 6.32
N PHE A 57 -4.69 -4.28 5.65
CA PHE A 57 -5.05 -5.57 5.04
C PHE A 57 -4.14 -5.92 3.86
N PHE A 58 -3.84 -4.95 3.01
CA PHE A 58 -2.93 -5.14 1.89
C PHE A 58 -1.53 -5.56 2.36
N THR A 59 -1.00 -4.87 3.37
CA THR A 59 0.30 -5.16 3.98
C THR A 59 0.31 -6.57 4.53
N ALA A 60 -0.66 -6.94 5.37
CA ALA A 60 -0.72 -8.26 5.98
C ALA A 60 -0.79 -9.39 4.92
N ASP A 61 -1.62 -9.21 3.89
CA ASP A 61 -1.75 -10.19 2.82
C ASP A 61 -0.50 -10.28 1.94
N LEU A 62 0.18 -9.16 1.69
CA LEU A 62 1.41 -9.11 0.91
C LEU A 62 2.59 -9.74 1.64
N LEU A 63 2.77 -9.42 2.93
CA LEU A 63 3.88 -9.95 3.73
C LEU A 63 3.83 -11.48 3.82
N ARG A 64 2.63 -12.08 3.94
CA ARG A 64 2.46 -13.55 3.89
C ARG A 64 2.89 -14.20 2.57
N ARG A 65 3.12 -13.40 1.52
CA ARG A 65 3.56 -13.87 0.19
C ARG A 65 5.02 -13.51 -0.11
N ILE A 66 5.70 -12.81 0.79
CA ILE A 66 7.12 -12.51 0.67
C ILE A 66 7.91 -13.61 1.40
N THR A 67 8.92 -14.17 0.75
CA THR A 67 9.77 -15.22 1.33
C THR A 67 11.08 -14.70 1.91
N SER A 68 11.50 -13.49 1.55
CA SER A 68 12.63 -12.80 2.16
C SER A 68 12.35 -12.50 3.64
N PRO A 69 13.38 -12.44 4.52
CA PRO A 69 13.19 -11.97 5.89
C PRO A 69 12.66 -10.53 5.91
N VAL A 70 11.65 -10.25 6.74
CA VAL A 70 10.99 -8.93 6.82
C VAL A 70 11.05 -8.41 8.25
N ARG A 71 11.42 -7.13 8.40
CA ARG A 71 11.07 -6.32 9.57
C ARG A 71 9.95 -5.38 9.21
N LEU A 72 8.90 -5.29 10.03
CA LEU A 72 7.77 -4.41 9.77
C LEU A 72 7.76 -3.24 10.75
N ASP A 73 7.61 -2.04 10.22
CA ASP A 73 7.21 -0.84 10.94
C ASP A 73 5.97 -0.22 10.30
N CYS A 74 5.28 0.62 11.06
CA CYS A 74 4.09 1.32 10.61
C CYS A 74 4.23 2.81 10.88
N ILE A 75 3.73 3.62 9.94
CA ILE A 75 3.66 5.06 10.09
C ILE A 75 2.24 5.53 9.85
N ARG A 76 1.75 6.39 10.74
CA ARG A 76 0.46 7.05 10.54
C ARG A 76 0.68 8.44 9.98
N VAL A 77 0.00 8.72 8.88
CA VAL A 77 0.00 10.05 8.26
C VAL A 77 -1.40 10.63 8.32
N SER A 78 -1.53 11.84 8.85
CA SER A 78 -2.77 12.58 8.76
C SER A 78 -2.98 13.07 7.32
N SER A 79 -4.06 12.62 6.69
CA SER A 79 -4.61 13.27 5.49
C SER A 79 -5.81 14.11 5.92
N TYR A 80 -5.75 15.42 5.73
CA TYR A 80 -6.85 16.29 6.13
C TYR A 80 -8.00 16.12 5.13
N ARG A 81 -9.01 15.34 5.51
CA ARG A 81 -10.12 14.93 4.64
C ARG A 81 -11.34 15.88 4.65
N ASN A 82 -11.23 17.06 5.25
CA ASN A 82 -12.33 18.01 5.38
C ASN A 82 -11.91 19.44 4.98
N SER A 83 -11.69 19.67 3.68
CA SER A 83 -11.99 20.94 3.00
C SER A 83 -11.62 20.81 1.53
N THR A 84 -12.43 21.41 0.68
CA THR A 84 -12.37 21.40 -0.79
C THR A 84 -11.08 21.98 -1.40
N ARG A 85 -10.08 22.32 -0.58
CA ARG A 85 -8.71 22.67 -0.95
C ARG A 85 -7.76 22.25 0.19
N PRO A 86 -6.75 21.40 -0.03
CA PRO A 86 -5.76 21.14 0.99
C PRO A 86 -4.83 22.37 1.09
N VAL A 87 -5.09 23.23 2.08
CA VAL A 87 -4.25 24.40 2.41
C VAL A 87 -2.98 23.99 3.17
N THR A 88 -2.95 22.78 3.74
CA THR A 88 -1.86 22.33 4.62
C THR A 88 -1.30 20.98 4.14
N PRO A 89 0.04 20.79 4.10
CA PRO A 89 0.66 19.52 3.76
C PRO A 89 0.31 18.42 4.78
N PRO A 90 0.32 17.13 4.39
CA PRO A 90 0.18 16.00 5.31
C PRO A 90 1.17 16.09 6.49
N ARG A 91 0.87 15.44 7.61
CA ARG A 91 1.79 15.39 8.75
C ARG A 91 1.93 13.98 9.29
N ILE A 92 3.17 13.59 9.56
CA ILE A 92 3.52 12.34 10.24
C ILE A 92 3.07 12.45 11.70
N LEU A 93 2.29 11.47 12.14
CA LEU A 93 1.75 11.43 13.50
C LEU A 93 2.60 10.56 14.43
N ASP A 94 3.25 9.53 13.88
CA ASP A 94 4.05 8.56 14.63
C ASP A 94 5.45 8.41 14.01
N THR A 95 6.46 8.22 14.86
CA THR A 95 7.86 8.07 14.43
C THR A 95 8.18 6.61 14.11
N LEU A 96 8.95 6.38 13.04
CA LEU A 96 9.53 5.07 12.71
C LEU A 96 10.50 4.62 13.80
N LEU A 97 10.31 3.41 14.32
CA LEU A 97 11.13 2.78 15.35
C LEU A 97 12.25 1.92 14.77
N LEU A 98 12.09 1.40 13.55
CA LEU A 98 13.15 0.65 12.88
C LEU A 98 14.32 1.56 12.52
N ASP A 99 15.53 1.06 12.77
CA ASP A 99 16.73 1.61 12.16
C ASP A 99 16.74 1.26 10.66
N LEU A 100 16.76 2.30 9.83
CA LEU A 100 16.72 2.19 8.38
C LEU A 100 18.08 2.49 7.73
N GLU A 101 19.11 2.85 8.50
CA GLU A 101 20.41 3.20 7.94
C GLU A 101 21.05 2.01 7.22
N ASN A 102 21.48 2.23 5.98
CA ASN A 102 22.04 1.21 5.09
C ASN A 102 21.13 -0.03 4.88
N ARG A 103 19.81 0.09 5.10
CA ARG A 103 18.83 -0.97 4.87
C ARG A 103 18.09 -0.82 3.55
N ASP A 104 17.65 -1.95 3.00
CA ASP A 104 16.69 -2.00 1.90
C ASP A 104 15.28 -1.74 2.45
N VAL A 105 14.62 -0.68 1.98
CA VAL A 105 13.29 -0.27 2.49
C VAL A 105 12.21 -0.44 1.43
N LEU A 106 11.10 -1.07 1.81
CA LEU A 106 9.87 -1.16 1.02
C LEU A 106 8.73 -0.40 1.72
N LEU A 107 8.36 0.74 1.16
CA LEU A 107 7.20 1.52 1.61
C LEU A 107 5.91 1.00 0.96
N ILE A 108 4.91 0.67 1.78
CA ILE A 108 3.61 0.13 1.36
C ILE A 108 2.50 1.13 1.65
N ASP A 109 1.63 1.35 0.66
CA ASP A 109 0.40 2.15 0.78
C ASP A 109 -0.78 1.44 0.09
N ASP A 110 -2.02 1.77 0.43
CA ASP A 110 -3.20 1.17 -0.20
C ASP A 110 -3.52 1.80 -1.55
N ILE A 111 -3.41 3.12 -1.68
CA ILE A 111 -3.78 3.85 -2.89
C ILE A 111 -2.86 5.02 -3.21
N LEU A 112 -2.32 5.04 -4.43
CA LEU A 112 -1.67 6.19 -5.01
C LEU A 112 -2.71 7.08 -5.71
N ASP A 113 -2.84 8.31 -5.21
CA ASP A 113 -3.67 9.37 -5.79
C ASP A 113 -2.78 10.53 -6.31
N THR A 114 -2.71 11.66 -5.60
CA THR A 114 -1.87 12.81 -5.98
C THR A 114 -0.37 12.61 -5.79
N GLY A 115 0.04 11.59 -5.03
CA GLY A 115 1.44 11.28 -4.71
C GLY A 115 2.01 12.02 -3.49
N ARG A 116 1.33 13.05 -2.96
CA ARG A 116 1.86 13.90 -1.88
C ARG A 116 2.21 13.13 -0.60
N THR A 117 1.30 12.26 -0.13
CA THR A 117 1.52 11.43 1.07
C THR A 117 2.72 10.50 0.88
N LEU A 118 2.74 9.76 -0.23
CA LEU A 118 3.81 8.81 -0.53
C LEU A 118 5.17 9.52 -0.65
N SER A 119 5.23 10.67 -1.35
CA SER A 119 6.45 11.47 -1.48
C SER A 119 6.97 11.92 -0.11
N MET A 120 6.10 12.46 0.74
CA MET A 120 6.48 12.92 2.07
C MET A 120 7.10 11.80 2.92
N VAL A 121 6.49 10.61 2.91
CA VAL A 121 7.01 9.48 3.69
C VAL A 121 8.31 8.95 3.09
N VAL A 122 8.45 8.93 1.77
CA VAL A 122 9.72 8.61 1.11
C VAL A 122 10.82 9.58 1.54
N ASP A 123 10.52 10.89 1.60
CA ASP A 123 11.49 11.90 2.02
C ASP A 123 11.90 11.72 3.48
N GLU A 124 10.95 11.38 4.36
CA GLU A 124 11.25 11.06 5.76
C GLU A 124 12.11 9.80 5.92
N ILE A 125 11.85 8.76 5.12
CA ILE A 125 12.65 7.54 5.09
C ILE A 125 14.07 7.87 4.61
N LYS A 126 14.22 8.67 3.55
CA LYS A 126 15.54 9.03 2.98
C LYS A 126 16.44 9.79 3.97
N LYS A 127 15.87 10.58 4.89
CA LYS A 127 16.65 11.25 5.96
C LYS A 127 17.39 10.26 6.86
N ARG A 128 16.93 9.01 6.94
CA ARG A 128 17.56 7.92 7.71
C ARG A 128 18.62 7.15 6.91
N LYS A 129 18.98 7.62 5.71
CA LYS A 129 20.06 7.07 4.86
C LYS A 129 19.94 5.55 4.58
N PRO A 130 18.79 5.08 4.08
CA PRO A 130 18.66 3.70 3.64
C PRO A 130 19.55 3.39 2.43
N ALA A 131 19.91 2.12 2.26
CA ALA A 131 20.62 1.64 1.08
C ALA A 131 19.73 1.73 -0.18
N SER A 132 18.43 1.48 -0.03
CA SER A 132 17.45 1.68 -1.10
C SER A 132 16.05 1.97 -0.56
N VAL A 133 15.24 2.67 -1.36
CA VAL A 133 13.81 2.87 -1.08
C VAL A 133 13.01 2.48 -2.31
N ARG A 134 12.05 1.57 -2.13
CA ARG A 134 11.06 1.19 -3.14
C ARG A 134 9.66 1.39 -2.58
N THR A 135 8.69 1.62 -3.45
CA THR A 135 7.29 1.77 -3.08
C THR A 135 6.43 0.66 -3.69
N CYS A 136 5.37 0.27 -2.98
CA CYS A 136 4.38 -0.67 -3.46
C CYS A 136 2.99 -0.22 -3.04
N VAL A 137 2.14 0.09 -4.03
CA VAL A 137 0.74 0.45 -3.81
C VAL A 137 -0.20 -0.63 -4.34
N LEU A 138 -1.33 -0.86 -3.67
CA LEU A 138 -2.34 -1.79 -4.17
C LEU A 138 -3.09 -1.19 -5.38
N LEU A 139 -3.45 0.09 -5.27
CA LEU A 139 -4.22 0.82 -6.27
C LEU A 139 -3.44 2.03 -6.78
N ASP A 140 -3.53 2.30 -8.07
CA ASP A 140 -2.95 3.50 -8.72
C ASP A 140 -4.07 4.19 -9.50
N LYS A 141 -4.51 5.36 -9.01
CA LYS A 141 -5.49 6.18 -9.73
C LYS A 141 -4.79 6.84 -10.90
N LYS A 142 -5.31 6.59 -12.10
CA LYS A 142 -4.87 7.29 -13.33
C LYS A 142 -5.44 8.72 -13.39
N VAL A 143 -5.06 9.55 -12.44
CA VAL A 143 -5.37 10.99 -12.38
C VAL A 143 -4.11 11.82 -12.61
N ARG A 144 -4.26 13.12 -12.86
CA ARG A 144 -3.13 14.05 -12.93
C ARG A 144 -2.39 14.02 -11.58
N ARG A 145 -1.10 13.70 -11.62
CA ARG A 145 -0.23 13.71 -10.45
C ARG A 145 0.23 15.13 -10.16
N ASP A 146 0.33 15.47 -8.88
CA ASP A 146 0.88 16.75 -8.45
C ASP A 146 2.41 16.68 -8.30
N VAL A 147 2.95 15.46 -8.10
CA VAL A 147 4.36 15.15 -7.87
C VAL A 147 4.73 13.82 -8.52
#